data_AF-A0A977NNZ9-F1
#
_entry.id   AF-A0A977NNZ9-F1
#
_cell.length_a   1.000
_cell.length_b   1.000
_cell.length_c   1.000
_cell.angle_alpha   90.00
_cell.angle_beta   90.00
_cell.angle_gamma   90.00
#
_symmetry.space_group_name_H-M   'P 1'
#
loop_
_entity.id
_entity.type
_entity.pdbx_description
1 polymer ?
#
loop_
_entity_poly.entity_id
_entity_poly.type
_entity_poly.pdbx_seq_one_letter_code
_entity_poly.pdbx_strand_id
1 'polypeptide(L)'
;MAGTIYAAAWRPGTGAQWWVSGKSYADFKKIDKDYFNKGLRLVDLEIHNGKFAGIWRPGTGAQWWVYGKTYAEFKAIDKGYFDDGLRLTNLHIYNGKYAGVWRPGTGAQWWTSGKTYSEFKAIDKKYFDDGLRLVDLEVRDGKYAGVWRPGTGAQWWTSGKTFSEFKALDKGYFDKGLRLTDLNITNGKYSAVWRPGTGAQWWVSGYDTEAFVSRDKEYFDKGLRLVRMALSDSACDGKCMNQVVMPEGSYNYGITRTKIHCPGLPNTCGNPGAGEVVYYRWPVTLQGDRRYARLSALYFDGAPFTLPFTDKKVVRGGTWLYKPGSWHHAIDYYRNDGKKFGVVAAASGTVVHIGWDWWSGNTIVVSHDAGGVKDAFRTVYMHLANGPSADCKASWAQTVPNLSEPRLSQFKKYLNDTGCKKDGSGTPQEKYWGKESEKIDTGMLGKKVDRGAFLGWAGDTAPGGCGCTSDEVDYEWKGGTNTHLHIFFARRDPSDNEWYFIDPYGIYGPPECYPKNLTDPISTPCARYSISWKGGKPQYP
;
A
#
# COMPACT_ATOMS: atom_id res chain seq x y z
N MET A 1 13.16 -12.43 -6.69
CA MET A 1 13.61 -12.62 -5.28
C MET A 1 12.40 -12.36 -4.38
N ALA A 2 12.23 -13.11 -3.30
CA ALA A 2 11.13 -12.87 -2.36
C ALA A 2 11.22 -11.45 -1.79
N GLY A 3 10.08 -10.77 -1.64
CA GLY A 3 10.04 -9.53 -0.89
C GLY A 3 10.31 -9.75 0.60
N THR A 4 10.61 -8.68 1.34
CA THR A 4 10.71 -8.73 2.81
C THR A 4 9.45 -8.15 3.42
N ILE A 5 8.90 -8.84 4.42
CA ILE A 5 7.79 -8.35 5.23
C ILE A 5 8.20 -8.21 6.70
N TYR A 6 7.49 -7.33 7.39
CA TYR A 6 7.75 -6.91 8.75
C TYR A 6 6.59 -7.29 9.65
N ALA A 7 6.94 -7.69 10.87
CA ALA A 7 6.08 -7.56 12.02
C ALA A 7 6.77 -6.74 13.10
N ALA A 8 6.00 -5.98 13.85
CA ALA A 8 6.57 -5.04 14.79
C ALA A 8 5.56 -4.62 15.84
N ALA A 9 6.09 -4.14 16.97
CA ALA A 9 5.32 -3.58 18.05
C ALA A 9 5.79 -2.16 18.39
N TRP A 10 4.83 -1.29 18.71
CA TRP A 10 5.04 0.07 19.17
C TRP A 10 4.37 0.28 20.52
N ARG A 11 4.99 1.11 21.36
CA ARG A 11 4.49 1.48 22.68
C ARG A 11 4.66 2.98 22.93
N PRO A 12 3.86 3.58 23.83
CA PRO A 12 4.09 4.96 24.28
C PRO A 12 5.53 5.16 24.70
N GLY A 13 6.14 6.21 24.20
CA GLY A 13 7.52 6.53 24.50
C GLY A 13 7.89 7.92 24.01
N THR A 14 8.89 8.51 24.63
CA THR A 14 9.38 9.85 24.30
C THR A 14 10.72 9.77 23.56
N GLY A 15 11.20 10.92 23.11
CA GLY A 15 12.48 11.02 22.42
C GLY A 15 12.44 10.55 20.98
N ALA A 16 13.57 10.68 20.30
CA ALA A 16 13.68 10.31 18.91
C ALA A 16 13.83 8.79 18.72
N GLN A 17 13.68 8.32 17.49
CA GLN A 17 13.85 6.92 17.12
C GLN A 17 14.47 6.82 15.73
N TRP A 18 15.28 5.79 15.54
CA TRP A 18 15.82 5.44 14.24
C TRP A 18 15.73 3.95 14.07
N TRP A 19 15.48 3.51 12.85
CA TRP A 19 15.57 2.11 12.48
C TRP A 19 16.07 2.02 11.04
N VAL A 20 16.69 0.90 10.72
CA VAL A 20 17.05 0.56 9.35
C VAL A 20 16.73 -0.91 9.09
N SER A 21 16.59 -1.26 7.82
CA SER A 21 16.50 -2.65 7.36
C SER A 21 17.24 -2.83 6.04
N GLY A 22 17.48 -4.09 5.65
CA GLY A 22 18.06 -4.42 4.36
C GLY A 22 19.54 -4.05 4.20
N LYS A 23 20.27 -3.77 5.30
CA LYS A 23 21.65 -3.30 5.25
C LYS A 23 22.66 -4.44 5.12
N SER A 24 23.75 -4.21 4.39
CA SER A 24 24.90 -5.10 4.46
C SER A 24 25.53 -5.03 5.86
N TYR A 25 26.35 -6.03 6.22
CA TYR A 25 27.07 -6.00 7.49
C TYR A 25 27.96 -4.74 7.63
N ALA A 26 28.67 -4.37 6.55
CA ALA A 26 29.55 -3.20 6.54
C ALA A 26 28.76 -1.90 6.74
N ASP A 27 27.63 -1.75 6.05
CA ASP A 27 26.77 -0.58 6.17
C ASP A 27 26.13 -0.50 7.56
N PHE A 28 25.62 -1.62 8.07
CA PHE A 28 25.01 -1.68 9.39
C PHE A 28 26.03 -1.30 10.48
N LYS A 29 27.26 -1.82 10.40
CA LYS A 29 28.34 -1.45 11.33
C LYS A 29 28.69 0.03 11.25
N LYS A 30 28.69 0.64 10.06
CA LYS A 30 28.89 2.08 9.89
C LYS A 30 27.76 2.89 10.50
N ILE A 31 26.51 2.50 10.24
CA ILE A 31 25.30 3.14 10.77
C ILE A 31 25.28 3.06 12.30
N ASP A 32 25.53 1.88 12.86
CA ASP A 32 25.56 1.69 14.32
C ASP A 32 26.62 2.57 14.98
N LYS A 33 27.83 2.66 14.39
CA LYS A 33 28.89 3.56 14.88
C LYS A 33 28.46 5.03 14.84
N ASP A 34 27.88 5.49 13.74
CA ASP A 34 27.38 6.86 13.60
C ASP A 34 26.29 7.17 14.62
N TYR A 35 25.34 6.26 14.80
CA TYR A 35 24.25 6.40 15.76
C TYR A 35 24.74 6.36 17.21
N PHE A 36 25.71 5.49 17.52
CA PHE A 36 26.36 5.46 18.82
C PHE A 36 27.00 6.81 19.18
N ASN A 37 27.74 7.40 18.23
CA ASN A 37 28.36 8.71 18.38
C ASN A 37 27.33 9.84 18.55
N LYS A 38 26.10 9.66 18.05
CA LYS A 38 24.97 10.59 18.22
C LYS A 38 24.19 10.35 19.52
N GLY A 39 24.69 9.51 20.44
CA GLY A 39 24.02 9.22 21.71
C GLY A 39 22.84 8.25 21.56
N LEU A 40 22.81 7.45 20.49
CA LEU A 40 21.79 6.44 20.28
C LEU A 40 22.32 5.06 20.61
N ARG A 41 21.42 4.16 20.99
CA ARG A 41 21.73 2.79 21.39
C ARG A 41 20.80 1.81 20.71
N LEU A 42 21.37 0.79 20.09
CA LEU A 42 20.71 -0.37 19.51
C LEU A 42 19.88 -1.07 20.59
N VAL A 43 18.59 -1.26 20.31
CA VAL A 43 17.62 -1.91 21.20
C VAL A 43 17.10 -3.23 20.67
N ASP A 44 17.30 -3.45 19.38
CA ASP A 44 16.81 -4.61 18.64
C ASP A 44 17.70 -4.84 17.43
N LEU A 45 18.07 -6.09 17.16
CA LEU A 45 18.93 -6.49 16.07
C LEU A 45 18.35 -7.74 15.40
N GLU A 46 18.07 -7.61 14.11
CA GLU A 46 17.52 -8.69 13.30
C GLU A 46 18.43 -8.97 12.11
N ILE A 47 18.59 -10.26 11.78
CA ILE A 47 19.27 -10.69 10.56
C ILE A 47 18.33 -11.59 9.74
N HIS A 48 18.06 -11.16 8.52
CA HIS A 48 17.24 -11.89 7.56
C HIS A 48 17.90 -11.88 6.17
N ASN A 49 18.05 -13.05 5.55
CA ASN A 49 18.74 -13.23 4.26
C ASN A 49 20.12 -12.53 4.16
N GLY A 50 20.89 -12.58 5.25
CA GLY A 50 22.22 -11.96 5.35
C GLY A 50 22.19 -10.43 5.36
N LYS A 51 21.00 -9.82 5.49
CA LYS A 51 20.81 -8.39 5.66
C LYS A 51 20.41 -8.07 7.08
N PHE A 52 20.87 -6.93 7.55
CA PHE A 52 20.71 -6.46 8.91
C PHE A 52 19.58 -5.44 9.00
N ALA A 53 18.82 -5.54 10.07
CA ALA A 53 17.87 -4.55 10.51
C ALA A 53 18.09 -4.26 11.99
N GLY A 54 17.75 -3.05 12.42
CA GLY A 54 17.94 -2.65 13.80
C GLY A 54 17.14 -1.43 14.18
N ILE A 55 16.98 -1.24 15.48
CA ILE A 55 16.26 -0.11 16.09
C ILE A 55 17.20 0.57 17.07
N TRP A 56 17.28 1.90 17.03
CA TRP A 56 18.08 2.71 17.95
C TRP A 56 17.23 3.74 18.69
N ARG A 57 17.62 3.98 19.94
CA ARG A 57 16.99 4.91 20.88
C ARG A 57 18.01 5.82 21.53
N PRO A 58 17.66 7.07 21.88
CA PRO A 58 18.45 7.85 22.81
C PRO A 58 18.82 7.03 24.05
N GLY A 59 20.09 7.03 24.41
CA GLY A 59 20.58 6.26 25.55
C GLY A 59 22.04 6.57 25.85
N THR A 60 22.43 6.31 27.10
CA THR A 60 23.77 6.56 27.60
C THR A 60 24.53 5.26 27.86
N GLY A 61 25.81 5.39 28.19
CA GLY A 61 26.68 4.26 28.54
C GLY A 61 27.18 3.47 27.33
N ALA A 62 27.91 2.40 27.59
CA ALA A 62 28.46 1.54 26.55
C ALA A 62 27.38 0.81 25.74
N GLN A 63 27.76 0.27 24.60
CA GLN A 63 26.99 -0.71 23.84
C GLN A 63 27.96 -1.58 23.07
N TRP A 64 27.67 -2.86 23.03
CA TRP A 64 28.37 -3.80 22.17
C TRP A 64 27.38 -4.68 21.44
N TRP A 65 27.73 -5.08 20.23
CA TRP A 65 27.00 -6.11 19.52
C TRP A 65 27.97 -7.00 18.75
N VAL A 66 27.58 -8.25 18.55
CA VAL A 66 28.35 -9.21 17.76
C VAL A 66 27.43 -9.95 16.80
N TYR A 67 28.02 -10.55 15.76
CA TYR A 67 27.34 -11.36 14.77
C TYR A 67 28.24 -12.52 14.33
N GLY A 68 27.62 -13.61 13.86
CA GLY A 68 28.32 -14.71 13.20
C GLY A 68 29.06 -15.65 14.15
N LYS A 69 28.72 -15.64 15.45
CA LYS A 69 29.43 -16.42 16.47
C LYS A 69 28.88 -17.84 16.58
N THR A 70 29.75 -18.81 16.79
CA THR A 70 29.35 -20.14 17.28
C THR A 70 28.81 -20.02 18.70
N TYR A 71 28.13 -21.06 19.17
CA TYR A 71 27.63 -21.12 20.55
C TYR A 71 28.76 -20.94 21.59
N ALA A 72 29.91 -21.60 21.38
CA ALA A 72 31.04 -21.52 22.31
C ALA A 72 31.66 -20.11 22.35
N GLU A 73 31.86 -19.49 21.20
CA GLU A 73 32.36 -18.11 21.10
C GLU A 73 31.37 -17.12 21.72
N PHE A 74 30.07 -17.25 21.41
CA PHE A 74 29.04 -16.37 21.96
C PHE A 74 28.97 -16.47 23.48
N LYS A 75 29.08 -17.69 24.03
CA LYS A 75 29.13 -17.91 25.48
C LYS A 75 30.36 -17.29 26.14
N ALA A 76 31.53 -17.37 25.51
CA ALA A 76 32.74 -16.72 26.02
C ALA A 76 32.62 -15.19 25.98
N ILE A 77 32.08 -14.63 24.89
CA ILE A 77 31.83 -13.20 24.73
C ILE A 77 30.82 -12.71 25.76
N ASP A 78 29.70 -13.40 25.94
CA ASP A 78 28.68 -13.03 26.92
C ASP A 78 29.25 -13.02 28.34
N LYS A 79 30.09 -14.00 28.70
CA LYS A 79 30.79 -14.01 29.98
C LYS A 79 31.68 -12.78 30.15
N GLY A 80 32.51 -12.45 29.16
CA GLY A 80 33.39 -11.29 29.22
C GLY A 80 32.60 -9.99 29.43
N TYR A 81 31.55 -9.78 28.62
CA TYR A 81 30.70 -8.60 28.78
C TYR A 81 29.90 -8.57 30.08
N PHE A 82 29.49 -9.73 30.60
CA PHE A 82 28.85 -9.81 31.92
C PHE A 82 29.79 -9.35 33.03
N ASP A 83 31.04 -9.81 32.98
CA ASP A 83 32.12 -9.44 33.91
C ASP A 83 32.44 -7.93 33.81
N ASP A 84 32.29 -7.33 32.63
CA ASP A 84 32.42 -5.87 32.38
C ASP A 84 31.17 -5.05 32.80
N GLY A 85 30.17 -5.66 33.45
CA GLY A 85 28.96 -4.96 33.89
C GLY A 85 27.94 -4.67 32.78
N LEU A 86 28.06 -5.37 31.65
CA LEU A 86 27.10 -5.31 30.55
C LEU A 86 26.16 -6.51 30.59
N ARG A 87 25.01 -6.37 29.94
CA ARG A 87 23.93 -7.36 29.96
C ARG A 87 23.35 -7.52 28.57
N LEU A 88 23.18 -8.77 28.16
CA LEU A 88 22.52 -9.18 26.93
C LEU A 88 21.05 -8.74 26.98
N THR A 89 20.66 -7.96 25.99
CA THR A 89 19.30 -7.39 25.88
C THR A 89 18.52 -7.91 24.68
N ASN A 90 19.22 -8.52 23.71
CA ASN A 90 18.64 -9.13 22.51
C ASN A 90 19.59 -10.23 22.02
N LEU A 91 19.02 -11.36 21.60
CA LEU A 91 19.71 -12.51 21.05
C LEU A 91 19.01 -12.94 19.77
N HIS A 92 19.78 -13.05 18.68
CA HIS A 92 19.25 -13.48 17.39
C HIS A 92 20.02 -14.69 16.86
N ILE A 93 19.33 -15.62 16.21
CA ILE A 93 19.95 -16.81 15.61
C ILE A 93 19.71 -16.82 14.11
N TYR A 94 20.79 -16.75 13.34
CA TYR A 94 20.75 -16.79 11.88
C TYR A 94 21.73 -17.84 11.35
N ASN A 95 21.23 -18.81 10.57
CA ASN A 95 22.01 -19.92 10.01
C ASN A 95 22.90 -20.64 11.04
N GLY A 96 22.34 -20.92 12.23
CA GLY A 96 23.05 -21.59 13.32
C GLY A 96 24.15 -20.76 14.00
N LYS A 97 24.26 -19.48 13.66
CA LYS A 97 25.18 -18.51 14.28
C LYS A 97 24.41 -17.50 15.12
N TYR A 98 25.08 -17.02 16.15
CA TYR A 98 24.52 -16.12 17.15
C TYR A 98 24.92 -14.67 16.85
N ALA A 99 23.95 -13.79 17.03
CA ALA A 99 24.14 -12.37 17.18
C ALA A 99 23.52 -11.91 18.50
N GLY A 100 24.02 -10.81 19.05
CA GLY A 100 23.51 -10.31 20.31
C GLY A 100 23.91 -8.87 20.56
N VAL A 101 23.16 -8.22 21.45
CA VAL A 101 23.36 -6.83 21.86
C VAL A 101 23.51 -6.76 23.38
N TRP A 102 24.58 -6.12 23.85
CA TRP A 102 24.87 -5.91 25.27
C TRP A 102 24.86 -4.43 25.63
N ARG A 103 24.29 -4.13 26.79
CA ARG A 103 24.17 -2.77 27.33
C ARG A 103 24.49 -2.74 28.83
N PRO A 104 24.95 -1.61 29.39
CA PRO A 104 25.13 -1.46 30.83
C PRO A 104 23.89 -1.89 31.60
N GLY A 105 24.09 -2.72 32.61
CA GLY A 105 23.00 -3.23 33.42
C GLY A 105 23.52 -3.97 34.63
N THR A 106 22.72 -3.99 35.69
CA THR A 106 23.07 -4.65 36.95
C THR A 106 22.28 -5.95 37.11
N GLY A 107 22.59 -6.67 38.19
CA GLY A 107 21.89 -7.90 38.58
C GLY A 107 22.23 -9.11 37.72
N ALA A 108 21.59 -10.24 38.05
CA ALA A 108 21.78 -11.51 37.38
C ALA A 108 21.41 -11.45 35.88
N GLN A 109 21.93 -12.38 35.10
CA GLN A 109 21.50 -12.63 33.72
C GLN A 109 21.63 -14.12 33.45
N TRP A 110 20.65 -14.65 32.74
CA TRP A 110 20.71 -16.02 32.24
C TRP A 110 20.26 -16.03 30.79
N TRP A 111 20.89 -16.87 29.98
CA TRP A 111 20.41 -17.17 28.64
C TRP A 111 20.60 -18.64 28.33
N THR A 112 19.82 -19.14 27.38
CA THR A 112 19.94 -20.51 26.88
C THR A 112 19.57 -20.56 25.41
N SER A 113 19.95 -21.64 24.73
CA SER A 113 19.61 -21.89 23.34
C SER A 113 19.55 -23.39 23.04
N GLY A 114 18.94 -23.74 21.91
CA GLY A 114 18.84 -25.12 21.42
C GLY A 114 17.85 -26.00 22.19
N LYS A 115 16.96 -25.39 22.98
CA LYS A 115 16.02 -26.13 23.84
C LYS A 115 14.80 -26.58 23.08
N THR A 116 14.28 -27.75 23.41
CA THR A 116 12.93 -28.15 23.04
C THR A 116 11.89 -27.30 23.78
N TYR A 117 10.64 -27.34 23.33
CA TYR A 117 9.56 -26.61 23.99
C TYR A 117 9.40 -26.98 25.48
N SER A 118 9.47 -28.27 25.82
CA SER A 118 9.33 -28.75 27.21
C SER A 118 10.49 -28.30 28.09
N GLU A 119 11.73 -28.41 27.60
CA GLU A 119 12.91 -27.92 28.31
C GLU A 119 12.86 -26.40 28.52
N PHE A 120 12.52 -25.64 27.48
CA PHE A 120 12.42 -24.18 27.58
C PHE A 120 11.35 -23.75 28.57
N LYS A 121 10.17 -24.41 28.55
CA LYS A 121 9.10 -24.15 29.51
C LYS A 121 9.52 -24.45 30.95
N ALA A 122 10.28 -25.53 31.18
CA ALA A 122 10.80 -25.84 32.50
C ALA A 122 11.83 -24.80 32.98
N ILE A 123 12.73 -24.37 32.08
CA ILE A 123 13.72 -23.32 32.35
C ILE A 123 13.04 -21.98 32.66
N ASP A 124 12.08 -21.57 31.84
CA ASP A 124 11.34 -20.32 32.03
C ASP A 124 10.58 -20.32 33.36
N LYS A 125 9.92 -21.44 33.72
CA LYS A 125 9.27 -21.58 35.03
C LYS A 125 10.26 -21.41 36.17
N LYS A 126 11.40 -22.13 36.12
CA LYS A 126 12.43 -22.03 37.15
C LYS A 126 12.90 -20.58 37.32
N TYR A 127 13.25 -19.91 36.22
CA TYR A 127 13.74 -18.54 36.29
C TYR A 127 12.66 -17.53 36.70
N PHE A 128 11.40 -17.77 36.34
CA PHE A 128 10.29 -16.97 36.83
C PHE A 128 10.16 -17.05 38.36
N ASP A 129 10.22 -18.27 38.90
CA ASP A 129 10.18 -18.55 40.34
C ASP A 129 11.41 -17.93 41.06
N ASP A 130 12.57 -17.89 40.39
CA ASP A 130 13.81 -17.25 40.86
C ASP A 130 13.80 -15.70 40.71
N GLY A 131 12.66 -15.07 40.36
CA GLY A 131 12.52 -13.61 40.25
C GLY A 131 13.10 -12.99 38.98
N LEU A 132 13.30 -13.80 37.93
CA LEU A 132 13.76 -13.36 36.62
C LEU A 132 12.62 -13.33 35.62
N ARG A 133 12.77 -12.54 34.56
CA ARG A 133 11.79 -12.37 33.50
C ARG A 133 12.47 -12.45 32.14
N LEU A 134 11.83 -13.16 31.22
CA LEU A 134 12.18 -13.27 29.82
C LEU A 134 12.09 -11.88 29.18
N VAL A 135 13.19 -11.44 28.57
CA VAL A 135 13.29 -10.15 27.88
C VAL A 135 13.39 -10.31 26.36
N ASP A 136 13.68 -11.52 25.90
CA ASP A 136 13.95 -11.85 24.50
C ASP A 136 13.71 -13.36 24.30
N LEU A 137 12.99 -13.72 23.25
CA LEU A 137 12.58 -15.08 22.89
C LEU A 137 12.80 -15.29 21.39
N GLU A 138 13.73 -16.18 21.05
CA GLU A 138 14.01 -16.57 19.69
C GLU A 138 13.57 -18.02 19.45
N VAL A 139 12.87 -18.27 18.34
CA VAL A 139 12.36 -19.61 17.99
C VAL A 139 12.76 -19.95 16.57
N ARG A 140 13.67 -20.91 16.41
CA ARG A 140 14.19 -21.33 15.11
C ARG A 140 14.22 -22.84 14.98
N ASP A 141 13.63 -23.36 13.91
CA ASP A 141 13.59 -24.80 13.61
C ASP A 141 13.07 -25.66 14.78
N GLY A 142 12.05 -25.15 15.48
CA GLY A 142 11.44 -25.80 16.65
C GLY A 142 12.31 -25.78 17.92
N LYS A 143 13.45 -25.07 17.89
CA LYS A 143 14.33 -24.85 19.03
C LYS A 143 14.17 -23.45 19.58
N TYR A 144 14.32 -23.34 20.90
CA TYR A 144 14.07 -22.14 21.67
C TYR A 144 15.37 -21.61 22.25
N ALA A 145 15.53 -20.30 22.16
CA ALA A 145 16.52 -19.52 22.87
C ALA A 145 15.83 -18.37 23.61
N GLY A 146 16.42 -17.95 24.72
CA GLY A 146 15.84 -16.89 25.53
C GLY A 146 16.84 -16.24 26.46
N VAL A 147 16.52 -15.02 26.86
CA VAL A 147 17.32 -14.21 27.77
C VAL A 147 16.45 -13.78 28.95
N TRP A 148 16.92 -14.02 30.17
CA TRP A 148 16.22 -13.68 31.42
C TRP A 148 17.01 -12.68 32.24
N ARG A 149 16.30 -11.73 32.82
CA ARG A 149 16.83 -10.63 33.64
C ARG A 149 15.98 -10.45 34.90
N PRO A 150 16.55 -9.96 36.01
CA PRO A 150 15.79 -9.60 37.20
C PRO A 150 14.58 -8.73 36.85
N GLY A 151 13.42 -9.09 37.37
CA GLY A 151 12.20 -8.37 37.09
C GLY A 151 11.04 -8.87 37.92
N THR A 152 10.05 -8.00 38.10
CA THR A 152 8.85 -8.28 38.89
C THR A 152 7.61 -8.38 38.01
N GLY A 153 6.49 -8.76 38.62
CA GLY A 153 5.18 -8.84 37.97
C GLY A 153 4.98 -10.11 37.16
N ALA A 154 3.81 -10.22 36.53
CA ALA A 154 3.47 -11.36 35.68
C ALA A 154 4.36 -11.44 34.42
N GLN A 155 4.37 -12.60 33.78
CA GLN A 155 4.94 -12.82 32.46
C GLN A 155 4.13 -13.89 31.76
N TRP A 156 3.95 -13.72 30.45
CA TRP A 156 3.40 -14.75 29.58
C TRP A 156 4.22 -14.82 28.30
N TRP A 157 4.41 -16.01 27.75
CA TRP A 157 4.99 -16.18 26.42
C TRP A 157 4.22 -17.24 25.65
N THR A 158 4.32 -17.17 24.33
CA THR A 158 3.76 -18.17 23.42
C THR A 158 4.70 -18.39 22.26
N SER A 159 4.49 -19.50 21.55
CA SER A 159 5.13 -19.78 20.27
C SER A 159 4.19 -20.56 19.35
N GLY A 160 4.53 -20.59 18.06
CA GLY A 160 3.85 -21.45 17.07
C GLY A 160 2.43 -21.02 16.71
N LYS A 161 2.03 -19.78 17.01
CA LYS A 161 0.65 -19.32 16.81
C LYS A 161 0.39 -18.88 15.37
N THR A 162 -0.79 -19.18 14.84
CA THR A 162 -1.29 -18.52 13.62
C THR A 162 -1.58 -17.05 13.90
N PHE A 163 -1.74 -16.25 12.84
CA PHE A 163 -2.09 -14.84 12.98
C PHE A 163 -3.38 -14.63 13.79
N SER A 164 -4.43 -15.42 13.52
CA SER A 164 -5.72 -15.30 14.24
C SER A 164 -5.60 -15.67 15.72
N GLU A 165 -4.89 -16.74 16.04
CA GLU A 165 -4.62 -17.12 17.44
C GLU A 165 -3.78 -16.06 18.16
N PHE A 166 -2.73 -15.55 17.50
CA PHE A 166 -1.86 -14.52 18.06
C PHE A 166 -2.64 -13.22 18.33
N LYS A 167 -3.47 -12.79 17.38
CA LYS A 167 -4.33 -11.61 17.53
C LYS A 167 -5.31 -11.75 18.70
N ALA A 168 -5.91 -12.92 18.87
CA ALA A 168 -6.80 -13.20 20.00
C ALA A 168 -6.04 -13.19 21.35
N LEU A 169 -4.86 -13.82 21.39
CA LEU A 169 -4.00 -13.83 22.58
C LEU A 169 -3.54 -12.42 22.96
N ASP A 170 -3.04 -11.65 22.00
CA ASP A 170 -2.57 -10.29 22.28
C ASP A 170 -3.71 -9.41 22.83
N LYS A 171 -4.90 -9.48 22.24
CA LYS A 171 -6.08 -8.79 22.78
C LYS A 171 -6.37 -9.23 24.22
N GLY A 172 -6.43 -10.53 24.47
CA GLY A 172 -6.72 -11.06 25.80
C GLY A 172 -5.69 -10.67 26.86
N TYR A 173 -4.42 -10.56 26.50
CA TYR A 173 -3.36 -10.08 27.39
C TYR A 173 -3.36 -8.57 27.56
N PHE A 174 -3.64 -7.81 26.49
CA PHE A 174 -3.79 -6.37 26.54
C PHE A 174 -4.89 -5.95 27.53
N ASP A 175 -6.04 -6.61 27.47
CA ASP A 175 -7.20 -6.39 28.36
C ASP A 175 -6.87 -6.73 29.83
N LYS A 176 -5.82 -7.53 30.09
CA LYS A 176 -5.30 -7.85 31.43
C LYS A 176 -4.17 -6.92 31.89
N GLY A 177 -3.91 -5.82 31.18
CA GLY A 177 -2.84 -4.88 31.54
C GLY A 177 -1.43 -5.37 31.19
N LEU A 178 -1.31 -6.33 30.26
CA LEU A 178 -0.02 -6.79 29.76
C LEU A 178 0.28 -6.17 28.40
N ARG A 179 1.56 -6.04 28.07
CA ARG A 179 2.06 -5.46 26.82
C ARG A 179 3.12 -6.36 26.22
N LEU A 180 3.12 -6.50 24.90
CA LEU A 180 4.19 -7.09 24.10
C LEU A 180 5.51 -6.41 24.46
N THR A 181 6.47 -7.24 24.84
CA THR A 181 7.86 -6.86 25.03
C THR A 181 8.77 -7.53 24.01
N ASP A 182 8.29 -8.60 23.39
CA ASP A 182 9.02 -9.33 22.37
C ASP A 182 8.08 -9.94 21.33
N LEU A 183 8.50 -10.00 20.07
CA LEU A 183 7.72 -10.49 18.93
C LEU A 183 8.65 -11.05 17.86
N ASN A 184 8.44 -12.30 17.48
CA ASN A 184 9.18 -13.00 16.44
C ASN A 184 8.24 -13.72 15.47
N ILE A 185 8.67 -13.85 14.21
CA ILE A 185 7.96 -14.62 13.19
C ILE A 185 8.91 -15.61 12.53
N THR A 186 8.55 -16.88 12.61
CA THR A 186 9.27 -17.96 11.93
C THR A 186 8.27 -18.83 11.17
N ASN A 187 8.48 -19.00 9.87
CA ASN A 187 7.61 -19.80 8.98
C ASN A 187 6.12 -19.43 9.09
N GLY A 188 5.81 -18.13 9.18
CA GLY A 188 4.44 -17.62 9.31
C GLY A 188 3.78 -17.86 10.67
N LYS A 189 4.53 -18.35 11.67
CA LYS A 189 4.07 -18.56 13.03
C LYS A 189 4.66 -17.54 13.98
N TYR A 190 3.84 -17.10 14.94
CA TYR A 190 4.16 -16.03 15.88
C TYR A 190 4.63 -16.60 17.21
N SER A 191 5.69 -16.01 17.73
CA SER A 191 6.18 -16.18 19.10
C SER A 191 6.32 -14.81 19.75
N ALA A 192 6.01 -14.71 21.03
CA ALA A 192 6.01 -13.42 21.71
C ALA A 192 6.06 -13.55 23.22
N VAL A 193 6.39 -12.43 23.87
CA VAL A 193 6.43 -12.27 25.32
C VAL A 193 5.58 -11.06 25.71
N TRP A 194 4.74 -11.21 26.74
CA TRP A 194 3.95 -10.15 27.35
C TRP A 194 4.32 -9.95 28.81
N ARG A 195 4.38 -8.69 29.23
CA ARG A 195 4.68 -8.29 30.62
C ARG A 195 3.77 -7.15 31.07
N PRO A 196 3.56 -6.94 32.39
CA PRO A 196 2.82 -5.80 32.90
C PRO A 196 3.29 -4.49 32.29
N GLY A 197 2.34 -3.68 31.85
CA GLY A 197 2.61 -2.40 31.25
C GLY A 197 1.35 -1.56 31.10
N THR A 198 1.54 -0.25 31.10
CA THR A 198 0.45 0.73 30.96
C THR A 198 0.46 1.37 29.58
N GLY A 199 -0.61 2.11 29.28
CA GLY A 199 -0.73 2.88 28.03
C GLY A 199 -1.10 2.04 26.81
N ALA A 200 -1.13 2.69 25.65
CA ALA A 200 -1.46 2.04 24.39
C ALA A 200 -0.43 0.97 23.98
N GLN A 201 -0.80 0.12 23.05
CA GLN A 201 0.11 -0.74 22.29
C GLN A 201 -0.47 -0.93 20.91
N TRP A 202 0.41 -0.96 19.93
CA TRP A 202 0.05 -1.26 18.57
C TRP A 202 1.05 -2.24 17.99
N TRP A 203 0.60 -3.16 17.16
CA TRP A 203 1.49 -4.03 16.40
C TRP A 203 0.92 -4.24 15.00
N VAL A 204 1.82 -4.60 14.09
CA VAL A 204 1.47 -4.97 12.71
C VAL A 204 2.19 -6.24 12.33
N SER A 205 1.68 -6.90 11.30
CA SER A 205 2.36 -8.03 10.68
C SER A 205 2.02 -8.13 9.20
N GLY A 206 2.95 -8.67 8.41
CA GLY A 206 2.79 -8.85 6.98
C GLY A 206 2.89 -7.54 6.19
N TYR A 207 3.43 -6.48 6.80
CA TYR A 207 3.62 -5.21 6.11
C TYR A 207 4.85 -5.31 5.23
N ASP A 208 4.82 -4.79 4.01
CA ASP A 208 6.04 -4.58 3.25
C ASP A 208 6.75 -3.29 3.70
N THR A 209 7.89 -2.98 3.08
CA THR A 209 8.69 -1.81 3.45
C THR A 209 7.90 -0.52 3.37
N GLU A 210 7.08 -0.33 2.33
CA GLU A 210 6.35 0.91 2.13
C GLU A 210 5.25 1.12 3.18
N ALA A 211 4.45 0.08 3.42
CA ALA A 211 3.43 0.11 4.47
C ALA A 211 4.05 0.26 5.86
N PHE A 212 5.18 -0.41 6.11
CA PHE A 212 5.89 -0.36 7.39
C PHE A 212 6.44 1.04 7.68
N VAL A 213 7.15 1.65 6.73
CA VAL A 213 7.69 3.02 6.86
C VAL A 213 6.57 4.02 7.13
N SER A 214 5.47 3.90 6.38
CA SER A 214 4.31 4.78 6.53
C SER A 214 3.62 4.61 7.88
N ARG A 215 3.54 3.37 8.38
CA ARG A 215 2.94 3.08 9.67
C ARG A 215 3.82 3.52 10.84
N ASP A 216 5.12 3.27 10.76
CA ASP A 216 6.07 3.73 11.79
C ASP A 216 5.99 5.25 11.93
N LYS A 217 5.88 5.98 10.81
CA LYS A 217 5.67 7.42 10.80
C LYS A 217 4.38 7.84 11.52
N GLU A 218 3.24 7.25 11.14
CA GLU A 218 1.94 7.55 11.75
C GLU A 218 1.97 7.32 13.28
N TYR A 219 2.58 6.23 13.71
CA TYR A 219 2.71 5.91 15.13
C TYR A 219 3.72 6.80 15.86
N PHE A 220 4.81 7.18 15.20
CA PHE A 220 5.78 8.11 15.77
C PHE A 220 5.15 9.48 16.07
N ASP A 221 4.35 10.01 15.15
CA ASP A 221 3.60 11.27 15.32
C ASP A 221 2.58 11.19 16.48
N LYS A 222 2.06 9.99 16.75
CA LYS A 222 1.15 9.70 17.88
C LYS A 222 1.87 9.45 19.21
N GLY A 223 3.17 9.71 19.30
CA GLY A 223 3.96 9.51 20.52
C GLY A 223 4.26 8.04 20.84
N LEU A 224 4.15 7.16 19.84
CA LEU A 224 4.51 5.75 19.97
C LEU A 224 5.91 5.51 19.41
N ARG A 225 6.55 4.47 19.90
CA ARG A 225 7.95 4.13 19.64
C ARG A 225 8.06 2.64 19.33
N LEU A 226 8.67 2.31 18.20
CA LEU A 226 8.99 0.94 17.76
C LEU A 226 9.88 0.21 18.79
N VAL A 227 9.37 -0.82 19.46
CA VAL A 227 10.12 -1.55 20.49
C VAL A 227 10.73 -2.85 19.98
N ARG A 228 10.14 -3.43 18.93
CA ARG A 228 10.53 -4.70 18.33
C ARG A 228 10.17 -4.71 16.87
N MET A 229 11.00 -5.35 16.07
CA MET A 229 10.78 -5.64 14.66
C MET A 229 11.27 -7.05 14.38
N ALA A 230 10.50 -7.82 13.61
CA ALA A 230 10.87 -9.13 13.09
C ALA A 230 10.68 -9.13 11.58
N LEU A 231 11.57 -9.81 10.87
CA LEU A 231 11.58 -9.86 9.41
C LEU A 231 11.35 -11.30 8.93
N SER A 232 10.60 -11.45 7.85
CA SER A 232 10.45 -12.74 7.18
C SER A 232 10.33 -12.58 5.67
N ASP A 233 10.46 -13.68 4.95
CA ASP A 233 10.19 -13.69 3.51
C ASP A 233 8.70 -13.48 3.23
N SER A 234 8.44 -12.69 2.21
CA SER A 234 7.13 -12.54 1.62
C SER A 234 6.88 -13.68 0.64
N ALA A 235 5.69 -14.26 0.69
CA ALA A 235 5.22 -15.14 -0.38
C ALA A 235 4.95 -14.40 -1.70
N CYS A 236 4.97 -13.05 -1.70
CA CYS A 236 4.87 -12.24 -2.90
C CYS A 236 6.26 -11.92 -3.48
N ASP A 237 6.38 -11.91 -4.80
CA ASP A 237 7.63 -11.54 -5.48
C ASP A 237 8.00 -10.09 -5.16
N GLY A 238 9.30 -9.82 -4.96
CA GLY A 238 9.82 -8.48 -4.70
C GLY A 238 9.36 -7.41 -5.70
N LYS A 239 9.21 -7.77 -6.99
CA LYS A 239 8.71 -6.82 -8.01
C LYS A 239 7.22 -6.49 -7.87
N CYS A 240 6.50 -7.29 -7.09
CA CYS A 240 5.08 -7.17 -6.79
C CYS A 240 4.81 -6.66 -5.36
N MET A 241 5.85 -6.25 -4.62
CA MET A 241 5.65 -5.44 -3.42
C MET A 241 4.96 -4.12 -3.78
N ASN A 242 4.35 -3.47 -2.79
CA ASN A 242 3.66 -2.21 -3.02
C ASN A 242 4.62 -1.17 -3.62
N GLN A 243 4.09 -0.48 -4.62
CA GLN A 243 4.69 0.68 -5.29
C GLN A 243 3.63 1.79 -5.31
N VAL A 244 3.00 2.06 -4.16
CA VAL A 244 2.08 3.21 -4.07
C VAL A 244 2.91 4.47 -4.27
N VAL A 245 4.06 4.57 -3.59
CA VAL A 245 4.94 5.74 -3.63
C VAL A 245 5.82 5.75 -4.89
N MET A 246 5.57 6.73 -5.77
CA MET A 246 6.52 7.18 -6.80
C MET A 246 7.77 7.82 -6.18
N PRO A 247 8.98 7.47 -6.65
CA PRO A 247 10.23 8.10 -6.20
C PRO A 247 10.23 9.62 -6.42
N GLU A 248 9.72 10.06 -7.58
CA GLU A 248 9.71 11.45 -8.01
C GLU A 248 8.36 11.84 -8.62
N GLY A 249 8.11 13.13 -8.80
CA GLY A 249 6.87 13.64 -9.40
C GLY A 249 5.64 13.51 -8.50
N SER A 250 4.45 13.67 -9.08
CA SER A 250 3.16 13.48 -8.42
C SER A 250 2.10 13.18 -9.47
N TYR A 251 1.01 12.52 -9.08
CA TYR A 251 -0.10 12.23 -9.99
C TYR A 251 -1.41 12.66 -9.34
N ASN A 252 -1.90 13.83 -9.73
CA ASN A 252 -3.20 14.33 -9.30
C ASN A 252 -4.03 14.59 -10.55
N TYR A 253 -5.28 14.15 -10.54
CA TYR A 253 -6.19 14.31 -11.67
C TYR A 253 -7.33 15.25 -11.28
N GLY A 254 -7.51 16.34 -12.03
CA GLY A 254 -8.60 17.28 -11.82
C GLY A 254 -9.73 17.03 -12.81
N ILE A 255 -10.97 16.95 -12.31
CA ILE A 255 -12.17 16.89 -13.17
C ILE A 255 -13.04 18.10 -12.87
N THR A 256 -13.58 18.74 -13.90
CA THR A 256 -14.37 19.97 -13.78
C THR A 256 -15.42 19.87 -12.67
N ARG A 257 -15.38 20.85 -11.78
CA ARG A 257 -16.30 20.98 -10.67
C ARG A 257 -17.65 21.45 -11.20
N THR A 258 -18.71 20.82 -10.73
CA THR A 258 -20.09 21.26 -10.96
C THR A 258 -20.77 21.48 -9.61
N LYS A 259 -22.05 21.86 -9.61
CA LYS A 259 -22.84 21.93 -8.37
C LYS A 259 -22.94 20.58 -7.65
N ILE A 260 -22.99 19.49 -8.42
CA ILE A 260 -23.14 18.11 -7.91
C ILE A 260 -21.81 17.35 -7.81
N HIS A 261 -20.85 17.62 -8.70
CA HIS A 261 -19.49 17.11 -8.62
C HIS A 261 -18.60 18.13 -7.92
N CYS A 262 -18.43 18.00 -6.61
CA CYS A 262 -17.61 18.90 -5.81
C CYS A 262 -16.73 18.14 -4.79
N PRO A 263 -15.80 18.81 -4.09
CA PRO A 263 -14.93 18.16 -3.10
C PRO A 263 -15.72 17.60 -1.91
N GLY A 264 -16.76 18.33 -1.49
CA GLY A 264 -17.76 17.94 -0.50
C GLY A 264 -18.77 16.91 -1.00
N LEU A 265 -19.83 16.72 -0.21
CA LEU A 265 -20.98 15.93 -0.63
C LEU A 265 -21.68 16.61 -1.83
N PRO A 266 -22.36 15.84 -2.70
CA PRO A 266 -23.08 16.43 -3.82
C PRO A 266 -24.07 17.52 -3.38
N ASN A 267 -24.06 18.66 -4.08
CA ASN A 267 -24.85 19.87 -3.80
C ASN A 267 -24.48 20.67 -2.53
N THR A 268 -23.40 20.35 -1.80
CA THR A 268 -23.06 21.09 -0.57
C THR A 268 -22.02 22.19 -0.75
N CYS A 269 -21.35 22.26 -1.91
CA CYS A 269 -20.20 23.16 -2.09
C CYS A 269 -20.54 24.55 -2.66
N GLY A 270 -21.81 24.82 -2.99
CA GLY A 270 -22.20 26.05 -3.71
C GLY A 270 -21.84 26.01 -5.20
N ASN A 271 -22.04 27.13 -5.89
CA ASN A 271 -21.76 27.27 -7.32
C ASN A 271 -20.24 27.28 -7.59
N PRO A 272 -19.75 26.48 -8.55
CA PRO A 272 -18.32 26.49 -8.90
C PRO A 272 -17.94 27.79 -9.64
N GLY A 273 -16.77 28.32 -9.34
CA GLY A 273 -16.11 29.30 -10.20
C GLY A 273 -15.64 28.70 -11.53
N ALA A 274 -15.32 29.56 -12.50
CA ALA A 274 -14.79 29.12 -13.79
C ALA A 274 -13.44 28.39 -13.62
N GLY A 275 -13.30 27.22 -14.25
CA GLY A 275 -12.07 26.43 -14.22
C GLY A 275 -11.83 25.66 -12.93
N GLU A 276 -12.73 25.72 -11.95
CA GLU A 276 -12.58 24.92 -10.73
C GLU A 276 -12.71 23.42 -11.01
N VAL A 277 -11.94 22.61 -10.29
CA VAL A 277 -11.90 21.15 -10.41
C VAL A 277 -12.03 20.47 -9.06
N VAL A 278 -12.48 19.22 -9.08
CA VAL A 278 -12.30 18.27 -7.97
C VAL A 278 -11.04 17.46 -8.24
N TYR A 279 -10.09 17.50 -7.32
CA TYR A 279 -8.86 16.73 -7.42
C TYR A 279 -9.03 15.33 -6.84
N TYR A 280 -8.63 14.34 -7.63
CA TYR A 280 -8.37 12.98 -7.22
C TYR A 280 -6.86 12.80 -7.10
N ARG A 281 -6.40 12.42 -5.92
CA ARG A 281 -5.00 12.55 -5.54
C ARG A 281 -4.30 11.22 -5.47
N TRP A 282 -3.02 11.21 -5.81
CA TRP A 282 -2.14 10.12 -5.47
C TRP A 282 -2.09 9.93 -3.94
N PRO A 283 -2.31 8.70 -3.42
CA PRO A 283 -2.45 8.42 -1.99
C PRO A 283 -1.12 8.46 -1.24
N VAL A 284 -0.49 9.62 -1.20
CA VAL A 284 0.78 9.85 -0.51
C VAL A 284 0.74 11.11 0.36
N THR A 285 1.35 10.98 1.54
CA THR A 285 1.63 12.09 2.44
C THR A 285 3.07 12.53 2.24
N LEU A 286 3.26 13.83 2.01
CA LEU A 286 4.57 14.46 1.92
C LEU A 286 4.95 15.06 3.27
N GLN A 287 6.20 14.85 3.68
CA GLN A 287 6.80 15.56 4.81
C GLN A 287 8.25 15.90 4.48
N GLY A 288 8.50 17.17 4.12
CA GLY A 288 9.76 17.57 3.53
C GLY A 288 9.97 16.85 2.19
N ASP A 289 11.12 16.20 2.04
CA ASP A 289 11.49 15.38 0.88
C ASP A 289 10.97 13.93 0.95
N ARG A 290 10.42 13.52 2.10
CA ARG A 290 9.96 12.14 2.32
C ARG A 290 8.52 11.94 1.91
N ARG A 291 8.27 10.74 1.39
CA ARG A 291 6.99 10.27 0.84
C ARG A 291 6.54 9.04 1.62
N TYR A 292 5.29 9.05 2.06
CA TYR A 292 4.68 7.95 2.81
C TYR A 292 3.34 7.58 2.17
N ALA A 293 3.08 6.28 2.00
CA ALA A 293 1.76 5.82 1.60
C ALA A 293 0.69 6.34 2.59
N ARG A 294 -0.39 6.88 2.06
CA ARG A 294 -1.48 7.43 2.87
C ARG A 294 -2.38 6.32 3.39
N LEU A 295 -1.94 5.68 4.47
CA LEU A 295 -2.59 4.50 5.04
C LEU A 295 -4.06 4.74 5.42
N SER A 296 -4.42 5.95 5.84
CA SER A 296 -5.81 6.33 6.13
C SER A 296 -6.73 6.26 4.92
N ALA A 297 -6.21 6.43 3.71
CA ALA A 297 -6.93 6.29 2.45
C ALA A 297 -6.96 4.84 1.97
N LEU A 298 -5.87 4.09 2.16
CA LEU A 298 -5.66 2.74 1.62
C LEU A 298 -6.22 1.60 2.48
N TYR A 299 -6.30 1.79 3.80
CA TYR A 299 -6.95 0.85 4.70
C TYR A 299 -8.38 1.31 5.00
N PHE A 300 -9.33 0.51 4.56
CA PHE A 300 -10.75 0.77 4.72
C PHE A 300 -11.57 -0.52 4.78
N ASP A 301 -12.77 -0.39 5.32
CA ASP A 301 -13.79 -1.42 5.25
C ASP A 301 -14.79 -1.03 4.16
N GLY A 302 -15.12 -2.00 3.31
CA GLY A 302 -16.07 -1.80 2.22
C GLY A 302 -15.57 -2.38 0.91
N ALA A 303 -16.46 -3.07 0.22
CA ALA A 303 -16.16 -3.67 -1.06
C ALA A 303 -17.35 -3.48 -2.02
N PRO A 304 -17.61 -2.24 -2.48
CA PRO A 304 -18.84 -1.93 -3.21
C PRO A 304 -18.82 -2.44 -4.66
N PHE A 305 -17.64 -2.67 -5.24
CA PHE A 305 -17.46 -2.73 -6.69
C PHE A 305 -17.65 -4.12 -7.31
N THR A 306 -18.10 -4.12 -8.55
CA THR A 306 -18.08 -5.20 -9.54
C THR A 306 -17.42 -4.68 -10.81
N LEU A 307 -17.05 -5.57 -11.72
CA LEU A 307 -16.43 -5.19 -13.00
C LEU A 307 -17.33 -4.18 -13.74
N PRO A 308 -16.76 -3.11 -14.33
CA PRO A 308 -17.53 -2.04 -14.97
C PRO A 308 -18.02 -2.40 -16.38
N PHE A 309 -18.29 -3.68 -16.64
CA PHE A 309 -18.77 -4.24 -17.91
C PHE A 309 -19.37 -5.63 -17.68
N THR A 310 -20.22 -6.09 -18.61
CA THR A 310 -20.78 -7.45 -18.63
C THR A 310 -20.14 -8.35 -19.69
N ASP A 311 -19.34 -7.76 -20.58
CA ASP A 311 -18.72 -8.44 -21.70
C ASP A 311 -17.53 -9.30 -21.27
N LYS A 312 -17.65 -10.61 -21.48
CA LYS A 312 -16.63 -11.60 -21.07
C LYS A 312 -15.39 -11.61 -21.97
N LYS A 313 -15.41 -10.90 -23.11
CA LYS A 313 -14.23 -10.76 -23.99
C LYS A 313 -13.32 -9.61 -23.57
N VAL A 314 -13.76 -8.78 -22.63
CA VAL A 314 -12.93 -7.72 -22.05
C VAL A 314 -11.83 -8.35 -21.22
N VAL A 315 -10.62 -7.79 -21.33
CA VAL A 315 -9.42 -8.17 -20.58
C VAL A 315 -8.90 -6.94 -19.82
N ARG A 316 -8.03 -7.19 -18.83
CA ARG A 316 -7.31 -6.14 -18.10
C ARG A 316 -6.02 -5.79 -18.84
N GLY A 317 -5.76 -4.50 -19.01
CA GLY A 317 -4.54 -3.94 -19.53
C GLY A 317 -3.66 -3.33 -18.46
N GLY A 318 -3.49 -2.00 -18.54
CA GLY A 318 -2.83 -1.19 -17.53
C GLY A 318 -3.47 -1.37 -16.16
N THR A 319 -2.64 -1.38 -15.12
CA THR A 319 -3.05 -1.50 -13.72
C THR A 319 -2.42 -0.36 -12.92
N TRP A 320 -2.14 -0.50 -11.62
CA TRP A 320 -1.51 0.58 -10.84
C TRP A 320 -0.23 1.11 -11.51
N LEU A 321 0.57 0.21 -12.12
CA LEU A 321 1.62 0.53 -13.07
C LEU A 321 1.31 -0.06 -14.45
N TYR A 322 1.85 0.56 -15.49
CA TYR A 322 2.00 -0.07 -16.81
C TYR A 322 3.15 -1.08 -16.81
N LYS A 323 4.25 -0.70 -16.18
CA LYS A 323 5.47 -1.49 -15.98
C LYS A 323 6.28 -0.86 -14.83
N PRO A 324 7.27 -1.55 -14.25
CA PRO A 324 8.13 -0.97 -13.22
C PRO A 324 8.67 0.41 -13.64
N GLY A 325 8.52 1.41 -12.77
CA GLY A 325 8.93 2.78 -13.05
C GLY A 325 7.92 3.64 -13.85
N SER A 326 6.79 3.06 -14.28
CA SER A 326 5.77 3.74 -15.08
C SER A 326 4.40 3.62 -14.40
N TRP A 327 4.09 4.60 -13.57
CA TRP A 327 2.84 4.65 -12.80
C TRP A 327 1.66 5.10 -13.65
N HIS A 328 0.51 4.51 -13.34
CA HIS A 328 -0.74 4.70 -14.08
C HIS A 328 -1.89 5.10 -13.15
N HIS A 329 -1.94 4.58 -11.91
CA HIS A 329 -2.96 4.90 -10.87
C HIS A 329 -4.41 4.55 -11.23
N ALA A 330 -4.65 3.92 -12.37
CA ALA A 330 -5.96 3.53 -12.87
C ALA A 330 -5.94 2.05 -13.31
N ILE A 331 -7.06 1.59 -13.87
CA ILE A 331 -7.09 0.32 -14.58
C ILE A 331 -7.64 0.55 -15.99
N ASP A 332 -6.97 -0.03 -16.98
CA ASP A 332 -7.46 -0.08 -18.34
C ASP A 332 -8.13 -1.42 -18.62
N TYR A 333 -9.30 -1.38 -19.22
CA TYR A 333 -10.02 -2.55 -19.70
C TYR A 333 -10.27 -2.42 -21.20
N TYR A 334 -9.98 -3.46 -21.96
CA TYR A 334 -10.14 -3.41 -23.42
C TYR A 334 -10.48 -4.79 -23.98
N ARG A 335 -10.80 -4.85 -25.27
CA ARG A 335 -10.96 -6.12 -25.99
C ARG A 335 -9.81 -6.31 -26.96
N ASN A 336 -9.29 -7.54 -27.04
CA ASN A 336 -8.19 -7.86 -27.97
C ASN A 336 -8.56 -7.67 -29.44
N ASP A 337 -9.86 -7.65 -29.79
CA ASP A 337 -10.33 -7.39 -31.14
C ASP A 337 -10.60 -5.90 -31.43
N GLY A 338 -10.23 -5.00 -30.51
CA GLY A 338 -10.36 -3.54 -30.65
C GLY A 338 -11.80 -3.02 -30.66
N LYS A 339 -12.79 -3.90 -30.47
CA LYS A 339 -14.21 -3.52 -30.49
C LYS A 339 -14.61 -2.81 -29.21
N LYS A 340 -15.61 -1.95 -29.34
CA LYS A 340 -16.30 -1.32 -28.22
C LYS A 340 -17.07 -2.35 -27.41
N PHE A 341 -17.28 -2.02 -26.14
CA PHE A 341 -18.09 -2.78 -25.21
C PHE A 341 -18.87 -1.83 -24.31
N GLY A 342 -19.99 -2.32 -23.78
CA GLY A 342 -20.83 -1.55 -22.87
C GLY A 342 -20.15 -1.38 -21.51
N VAL A 343 -20.06 -0.14 -21.06
CA VAL A 343 -19.58 0.25 -19.75
C VAL A 343 -20.78 0.41 -18.83
N VAL A 344 -20.69 -0.16 -17.64
CA VAL A 344 -21.76 -0.16 -16.64
C VAL A 344 -21.24 0.28 -15.29
N ALA A 345 -22.13 0.75 -14.42
CA ALA A 345 -21.76 1.21 -13.08
C ALA A 345 -21.18 0.06 -12.23
N ALA A 346 -19.95 0.23 -11.75
CA ALA A 346 -19.26 -0.73 -10.89
C ALA A 346 -19.97 -0.95 -9.54
N ALA A 347 -20.76 0.02 -9.08
CA ALA A 347 -21.57 -0.09 -7.88
C ALA A 347 -22.79 0.84 -7.99
N SER A 348 -23.84 0.55 -7.22
CA SER A 348 -24.96 1.49 -7.09
C SER A 348 -24.45 2.84 -6.58
N GLY A 349 -25.01 3.92 -7.08
CA GLY A 349 -24.51 5.26 -6.77
C GLY A 349 -25.32 6.37 -7.42
N THR A 350 -24.82 7.59 -7.34
CA THR A 350 -25.39 8.77 -8.01
C THR A 350 -24.40 9.25 -9.06
N VAL A 351 -24.86 9.48 -10.30
CA VAL A 351 -24.02 10.09 -11.34
C VAL A 351 -23.83 11.56 -11.00
N VAL A 352 -22.61 11.98 -10.68
CA VAL A 352 -22.31 13.35 -10.23
C VAL A 352 -21.65 14.17 -11.32
N HIS A 353 -21.07 13.55 -12.35
CA HIS A 353 -20.47 14.24 -13.48
C HIS A 353 -20.73 13.47 -14.78
N ILE A 354 -21.05 14.22 -15.83
CA ILE A 354 -21.01 13.79 -17.23
C ILE A 354 -20.43 14.99 -17.98
N GLY A 355 -19.31 14.81 -18.68
CA GLY A 355 -18.64 15.91 -19.34
C GLY A 355 -17.47 15.49 -20.19
N TRP A 356 -16.81 16.47 -20.81
CA TRP A 356 -15.58 16.29 -21.56
C TRP A 356 -14.41 16.87 -20.76
N ASP A 357 -13.36 16.07 -20.60
CA ASP A 357 -12.06 16.53 -20.15
C ASP A 357 -11.09 16.61 -21.33
N TRP A 358 -10.26 17.65 -21.39
CA TRP A 358 -9.42 17.90 -22.55
C TRP A 358 -8.41 16.76 -22.83
N TRP A 359 -7.96 16.05 -21.80
CA TRP A 359 -7.05 14.92 -21.92
C TRP A 359 -7.79 13.58 -22.02
N SER A 360 -8.81 13.40 -21.18
CA SER A 360 -9.51 12.10 -21.04
C SER A 360 -10.78 11.94 -21.88
N GLY A 361 -11.25 12.99 -22.54
CA GLY A 361 -12.44 12.94 -23.37
C GLY A 361 -13.70 12.78 -22.53
N ASN A 362 -14.69 12.03 -23.05
CA ASN A 362 -15.93 11.88 -22.30
C ASN A 362 -15.69 11.11 -21.01
N THR A 363 -16.15 11.73 -19.92
CA THR A 363 -15.93 11.28 -18.55
C THR A 363 -17.25 11.24 -17.80
N ILE A 364 -17.48 10.14 -17.08
CA ILE A 364 -18.60 9.99 -16.14
C ILE A 364 -18.01 9.76 -14.75
N VAL A 365 -18.57 10.41 -13.72
CA VAL A 365 -18.22 10.15 -12.32
C VAL A 365 -19.46 9.66 -11.57
N VAL A 366 -19.34 8.55 -10.87
CA VAL A 366 -20.39 8.00 -10.01
C VAL A 366 -19.92 8.02 -8.55
N SER A 367 -20.72 8.64 -7.69
CA SER A 367 -20.57 8.68 -6.22
C SER A 367 -21.25 7.47 -5.59
N HIS A 368 -20.57 6.78 -4.69
CA HIS A 368 -21.05 5.57 -4.04
C HIS A 368 -21.06 5.71 -2.53
N ASP A 369 -22.19 5.34 -1.93
CA ASP A 369 -22.30 5.15 -0.49
C ASP A 369 -21.79 3.75 -0.13
N ALA A 370 -21.05 3.64 0.97
CA ALA A 370 -20.52 2.35 1.42
C ALA A 370 -20.28 2.35 2.93
N GLY A 371 -20.56 1.22 3.60
CA GLY A 371 -20.32 1.08 5.04
C GLY A 371 -21.06 2.10 5.91
N GLY A 372 -22.22 2.59 5.46
CA GLY A 372 -22.97 3.66 6.13
C GLY A 372 -22.44 5.08 5.90
N VAL A 373 -21.36 5.25 5.14
CA VAL A 373 -20.78 6.54 4.79
C VAL A 373 -21.29 6.98 3.42
N LYS A 374 -21.81 8.22 3.34
CA LYS A 374 -22.27 8.82 2.08
C LYS A 374 -21.08 9.28 1.24
N ASP A 375 -21.16 9.10 -0.08
CA ASP A 375 -20.11 9.52 -1.03
C ASP A 375 -18.72 9.07 -0.53
N ALA A 376 -18.65 7.79 -0.12
CA ALA A 376 -17.45 7.20 0.45
C ALA A 376 -16.42 6.86 -0.64
N PHE A 377 -16.93 6.52 -1.83
CA PHE A 377 -16.13 6.17 -2.98
C PHE A 377 -16.65 6.86 -4.24
N ARG A 378 -15.76 7.06 -5.20
CA ARG A 378 -16.11 7.50 -6.54
C ARG A 378 -15.43 6.61 -7.58
N THR A 379 -16.14 6.33 -8.66
CA THR A 379 -15.57 5.74 -9.88
C THR A 379 -15.60 6.76 -10.99
N VAL A 380 -14.50 6.87 -11.73
CA VAL A 380 -14.35 7.81 -12.84
C VAL A 380 -14.11 7.01 -14.12
N TYR A 381 -15.09 7.01 -15.01
CA TYR A 381 -15.07 6.28 -16.28
C TYR A 381 -14.65 7.25 -17.38
N MET A 382 -13.57 6.95 -18.09
CA MET A 382 -12.96 7.85 -19.07
C MET A 382 -12.91 7.24 -20.47
N HIS A 383 -12.58 8.09 -21.44
CA HIS A 383 -12.45 7.78 -22.86
C HIS A 383 -13.73 7.23 -23.49
N LEU A 384 -14.90 7.53 -22.92
CA LEU A 384 -16.16 6.99 -23.40
C LEU A 384 -16.53 7.58 -24.77
N ALA A 385 -17.25 6.82 -25.59
CA ALA A 385 -17.87 7.36 -26.80
C ALA A 385 -19.15 8.14 -26.45
N ASN A 386 -19.40 9.26 -27.13
CA ASN A 386 -20.62 10.05 -26.99
C ASN A 386 -21.24 10.41 -28.34
N GLY A 387 -20.97 9.57 -29.34
CA GLY A 387 -21.40 9.78 -30.72
C GLY A 387 -20.45 10.70 -31.48
N PRO A 388 -20.17 10.40 -32.76
CA PRO A 388 -19.12 11.09 -33.50
C PRO A 388 -19.25 12.60 -33.57
N SER A 389 -20.46 13.12 -33.75
CA SER A 389 -20.70 14.56 -33.85
C SER A 389 -20.34 15.30 -32.55
N ALA A 390 -20.69 14.72 -31.40
CA ALA A 390 -20.40 15.32 -30.10
C ALA A 390 -18.90 15.23 -29.78
N ASP A 391 -18.29 14.06 -30.02
CA ASP A 391 -16.88 13.80 -29.76
C ASP A 391 -15.97 14.70 -30.61
N CYS A 392 -16.34 14.89 -31.89
CA CYS A 392 -15.62 15.79 -32.77
C CYS A 392 -15.71 17.24 -32.36
N LYS A 393 -16.92 17.71 -32.05
CA LYS A 393 -17.13 19.07 -31.58
C LYS A 393 -16.33 19.33 -30.30
N ALA A 394 -16.36 18.40 -29.35
CA ALA A 394 -15.64 18.55 -28.08
C ALA A 394 -14.11 18.50 -28.28
N SER A 395 -13.61 17.62 -29.14
CA SER A 395 -12.17 17.55 -29.47
C SER A 395 -11.64 18.89 -29.97
N TRP A 396 -12.34 19.55 -30.91
CA TRP A 396 -11.92 20.85 -31.44
C TRP A 396 -12.15 22.01 -30.45
N ALA A 397 -13.24 21.99 -29.68
CA ALA A 397 -13.61 23.10 -28.80
C ALA A 397 -12.91 23.06 -27.43
N GLN A 398 -12.54 21.88 -26.93
CA GLN A 398 -12.08 21.68 -25.57
C GLN A 398 -10.69 21.02 -25.50
N THR A 399 -10.34 20.11 -26.40
CA THR A 399 -9.00 19.50 -26.38
C THR A 399 -7.98 20.37 -27.10
N VAL A 400 -8.21 20.70 -28.37
CA VAL A 400 -7.24 21.43 -29.21
C VAL A 400 -6.74 22.74 -28.58
N PRO A 401 -7.59 23.56 -27.92
CA PRO A 401 -7.11 24.79 -27.28
C PRO A 401 -6.20 24.58 -26.07
N ASN A 402 -6.21 23.38 -25.48
CA ASN A 402 -5.43 23.03 -24.27
C ASN A 402 -4.16 22.23 -24.58
N LEU A 403 -3.87 21.96 -25.85
CA LEU A 403 -2.66 21.25 -26.27
C LEU A 403 -1.56 22.20 -26.74
N SER A 404 -0.31 21.85 -26.42
CA SER A 404 0.90 22.46 -26.94
C SER A 404 1.62 21.51 -27.91
N GLU A 405 2.55 22.05 -28.70
CA GLU A 405 3.41 21.22 -29.55
C GLU A 405 4.32 20.29 -28.72
N PRO A 406 4.68 19.09 -29.23
CA PRO A 406 4.29 18.53 -30.54
C PRO A 406 2.90 17.86 -30.55
N ARG A 407 2.30 17.65 -29.37
CA ARG A 407 1.01 16.95 -29.23
C ARG A 407 -0.14 17.65 -29.98
N LEU A 408 -0.12 18.98 -30.04
CA LEU A 408 -1.12 19.78 -30.75
C LEU A 408 -1.20 19.40 -32.23
N SER A 409 -0.07 19.40 -32.94
CA SER A 409 -0.04 19.03 -34.35
C SER A 409 -0.38 17.56 -34.58
N GLN A 410 0.14 16.67 -33.73
CA GLN A 410 -0.19 15.23 -33.78
C GLN A 410 -1.69 14.96 -33.62
N PHE A 411 -2.33 15.61 -32.64
CA PHE A 411 -3.76 15.43 -32.39
C PHE A 411 -4.61 16.01 -33.54
N LYS A 412 -4.28 17.19 -34.06
CA LYS A 412 -4.98 17.75 -35.24
C LYS A 412 -4.86 16.84 -36.46
N LYS A 413 -3.70 16.21 -36.66
CA LYS A 413 -3.49 15.22 -37.72
C LYS A 413 -4.42 14.02 -37.51
N TYR A 414 -4.45 13.45 -36.31
CA TYR A 414 -5.39 12.37 -35.95
C TYR A 414 -6.85 12.75 -36.23
N LEU A 415 -7.30 13.94 -35.80
CA LEU A 415 -8.67 14.39 -36.06
C LEU A 415 -8.97 14.43 -37.56
N ASN A 416 -8.07 14.98 -38.38
CA ASN A 416 -8.26 15.04 -39.83
C ASN A 416 -8.26 13.63 -40.48
N ASP A 417 -7.29 12.78 -40.12
CA ASP A 417 -7.10 11.44 -40.69
C ASP A 417 -8.25 10.49 -40.34
N THR A 418 -8.94 10.74 -39.23
CA THR A 418 -10.08 9.94 -38.76
C THR A 418 -11.44 10.52 -39.21
N GLY A 419 -11.44 11.55 -40.06
CA GLY A 419 -12.65 12.16 -40.62
C GLY A 419 -13.33 13.20 -39.71
N CYS A 420 -12.71 13.56 -38.60
CA CYS A 420 -13.19 14.51 -37.61
C CYS A 420 -12.71 15.94 -37.91
N LYS A 421 -13.09 16.48 -39.06
CA LYS A 421 -12.58 17.78 -39.54
C LYS A 421 -13.20 18.97 -38.79
N LYS A 422 -12.41 20.04 -38.59
CA LYS A 422 -12.82 21.25 -37.84
C LYS A 422 -14.04 21.96 -38.43
N ASP A 423 -14.14 21.98 -39.75
CA ASP A 423 -15.22 22.60 -40.52
C ASP A 423 -16.49 21.74 -40.59
N GLY A 424 -16.46 20.51 -40.04
CA GLY A 424 -17.55 19.55 -40.13
C GLY A 424 -17.71 18.90 -41.51
N SER A 425 -16.80 19.14 -42.46
CA SER A 425 -16.89 18.57 -43.83
C SER A 425 -16.47 17.10 -43.90
N GLY A 426 -15.85 16.57 -42.85
CA GLY A 426 -15.44 15.18 -42.77
C GLY A 426 -16.58 14.24 -42.38
N THR A 427 -16.42 12.96 -42.67
CA THR A 427 -17.28 11.89 -42.13
C THR A 427 -16.47 11.14 -41.08
N PRO A 428 -16.72 11.38 -39.77
CA PRO A 428 -16.01 10.68 -38.71
C PRO A 428 -16.13 9.17 -38.88
N GLN A 429 -14.98 8.49 -38.90
CA GLN A 429 -14.97 7.03 -39.10
C GLN A 429 -15.45 6.31 -37.85
N GLU A 430 -16.45 5.43 -38.03
CA GLU A 430 -17.12 4.69 -36.94
C GLU A 430 -16.14 3.95 -36.02
N LYS A 431 -15.06 3.38 -36.58
CA LYS A 431 -14.08 2.63 -35.78
C LYS A 431 -13.41 3.47 -34.68
N TYR A 432 -13.25 4.78 -34.86
CA TYR A 432 -12.63 5.68 -33.87
C TYR A 432 -13.69 6.42 -33.06
N TRP A 433 -14.74 6.89 -33.73
CA TRP A 433 -15.71 7.84 -33.15
C TRP A 433 -17.06 7.21 -32.79
N GLY A 434 -17.33 6.00 -33.27
CA GLY A 434 -18.56 5.28 -33.00
C GLY A 434 -19.75 5.63 -33.86
N LYS A 435 -20.91 5.34 -33.30
CA LYS A 435 -22.21 5.62 -33.90
C LYS A 435 -22.93 6.70 -33.13
N GLU A 436 -23.79 7.44 -33.80
CA GLU A 436 -24.68 8.40 -33.14
C GLU A 436 -25.63 7.75 -32.11
N SER A 437 -25.89 6.44 -32.25
CA SER A 437 -26.63 5.64 -31.26
C SER A 437 -25.82 5.31 -29.99
N GLU A 438 -24.52 5.60 -29.97
CA GLU A 438 -23.62 5.39 -28.83
C GLU A 438 -23.49 6.65 -27.95
N LYS A 439 -24.44 7.58 -28.04
CA LYS A 439 -24.50 8.77 -27.19
C LYS A 439 -24.66 8.43 -25.72
N ILE A 440 -24.00 9.22 -24.87
CA ILE A 440 -24.17 9.20 -23.44
C ILE A 440 -25.50 9.88 -23.10
N ASP A 441 -26.33 9.20 -22.31
CA ASP A 441 -27.55 9.79 -21.77
C ASP A 441 -27.22 10.82 -20.67
N THR A 442 -27.26 12.09 -21.01
CA THR A 442 -27.04 13.20 -20.07
C THR A 442 -28.15 13.32 -19.02
N GLY A 443 -29.32 12.70 -19.25
CA GLY A 443 -30.43 12.63 -18.29
C GLY A 443 -30.11 11.84 -17.02
N MET A 444 -29.03 11.04 -17.03
CA MET A 444 -28.53 10.34 -15.85
C MET A 444 -27.91 11.29 -14.82
N LEU A 445 -27.53 12.51 -15.20
CA LEU A 445 -26.83 13.44 -14.31
C LEU A 445 -27.68 13.78 -13.07
N GLY A 446 -27.11 13.57 -11.88
CA GLY A 446 -27.78 13.74 -10.60
C GLY A 446 -28.76 12.60 -10.24
N LYS A 447 -28.88 11.56 -11.07
CA LYS A 447 -29.75 10.41 -10.82
C LYS A 447 -29.01 9.26 -10.17
N LYS A 448 -29.77 8.45 -9.44
CA LYS A 448 -29.28 7.17 -8.93
C LYS A 448 -29.22 6.16 -10.08
N VAL A 449 -28.16 5.38 -10.08
CA VAL A 449 -27.97 4.24 -10.97
C VAL A 449 -27.69 3.02 -10.12
N ASP A 450 -28.24 1.88 -10.51
CA ASP A 450 -27.93 0.60 -9.88
C ASP A 450 -26.59 0.07 -10.37
N ARG A 451 -25.97 -0.80 -9.57
CA ARG A 451 -24.84 -1.62 -10.03
C ARG A 451 -25.24 -2.33 -11.34
N GLY A 452 -24.36 -2.29 -12.33
CA GLY A 452 -24.61 -2.90 -13.64
C GLY A 452 -25.51 -2.08 -14.56
N ALA A 453 -26.03 -0.93 -14.13
CA ALA A 453 -26.73 0.00 -15.02
C ALA A 453 -25.78 0.51 -16.11
N PHE A 454 -26.27 0.55 -17.34
CA PHE A 454 -25.52 1.04 -18.49
C PHE A 454 -25.18 2.52 -18.36
N LEU A 455 -23.90 2.87 -18.59
CA LEU A 455 -23.41 4.24 -18.51
C LEU A 455 -22.98 4.80 -19.87
N GLY A 456 -22.49 3.94 -20.76
CA GLY A 456 -22.00 4.37 -22.07
C GLY A 456 -21.18 3.27 -22.74
N TRP A 457 -20.50 3.63 -23.82
CA TRP A 457 -19.63 2.72 -24.56
C TRP A 457 -18.16 3.09 -24.32
N ALA A 458 -17.30 2.09 -24.15
CA ALA A 458 -15.86 2.30 -24.20
C ALA A 458 -15.49 2.92 -25.56
N GLY A 459 -14.54 3.84 -25.57
CA GLY A 459 -14.20 4.64 -26.75
C GLY A 459 -12.71 4.93 -26.84
N ASP A 460 -12.40 5.92 -27.65
CA ASP A 460 -11.03 6.30 -28.06
C ASP A 460 -10.84 7.82 -27.96
N THR A 461 -11.62 8.49 -27.10
CA THR A 461 -11.79 9.95 -27.16
C THR A 461 -10.67 10.69 -26.46
N ALA A 462 -10.25 11.81 -27.07
CA ALA A 462 -9.19 12.71 -26.60
C ALA A 462 -7.79 12.04 -26.58
N PRO A 463 -6.70 12.78 -26.33
CA PRO A 463 -5.32 12.30 -26.46
C PRO A 463 -5.00 11.11 -25.57
N GLY A 464 -5.52 11.09 -24.34
CA GLY A 464 -5.37 9.95 -23.43
C GLY A 464 -6.07 8.69 -23.92
N GLY A 465 -7.23 8.85 -24.58
CA GLY A 465 -7.99 7.74 -25.16
C GLY A 465 -7.33 7.20 -26.42
N CYS A 466 -7.10 8.06 -27.43
CA CYS A 466 -6.56 7.67 -28.74
C CYS A 466 -5.15 7.10 -28.69
N GLY A 467 -4.37 7.41 -27.65
CA GLY A 467 -2.93 7.09 -27.62
C GLY A 467 -2.18 7.67 -28.81
N CYS A 468 -2.69 8.75 -29.40
CA CYS A 468 -2.29 9.29 -30.70
C CYS A 468 -1.37 10.51 -30.61
N THR A 469 -0.86 10.80 -29.42
CA THR A 469 0.10 11.90 -29.17
C THR A 469 1.25 11.45 -28.28
N SER A 470 2.41 12.06 -28.44
CA SER A 470 3.62 11.86 -27.64
C SER A 470 4.35 13.20 -27.45
N ASP A 471 5.25 13.28 -26.46
CA ASP A 471 6.18 14.41 -26.32
C ASP A 471 7.35 14.35 -27.31
N GLU A 472 7.52 13.22 -27.99
CA GLU A 472 8.51 13.06 -29.06
C GLU A 472 8.07 13.81 -30.31
N VAL A 473 8.96 14.65 -30.86
CA VAL A 473 8.68 15.47 -32.05
C VAL A 473 8.46 14.61 -33.30
N ASP A 474 9.22 13.52 -33.44
CA ASP A 474 9.16 12.61 -34.58
C ASP A 474 8.13 11.47 -34.39
N TYR A 475 7.31 11.54 -33.34
CA TYR A 475 6.26 10.55 -33.13
C TYR A 475 5.20 10.66 -34.24
N GLU A 476 4.91 9.53 -34.86
CA GLU A 476 3.83 9.38 -35.82
C GLU A 476 2.84 8.31 -35.36
N TRP A 477 1.56 8.70 -35.24
CA TRP A 477 0.48 7.75 -35.04
C TRP A 477 0.32 6.88 -36.29
N LYS A 478 0.58 5.59 -36.16
CA LYS A 478 0.63 4.62 -37.28
C LYS A 478 -0.74 4.12 -37.75
N GLY A 479 -1.83 4.76 -37.32
CA GLY A 479 -3.18 4.26 -37.52
C GLY A 479 -3.51 3.09 -36.58
N GLY A 480 -4.71 3.11 -35.99
CA GLY A 480 -5.16 2.10 -35.05
C GLY A 480 -6.12 2.68 -34.03
N THR A 481 -7.07 1.88 -33.55
CA THR A 481 -8.00 2.26 -32.50
C THR A 481 -7.41 1.88 -31.15
N ASN A 482 -7.49 2.75 -30.16
CA ASN A 482 -7.17 2.40 -28.78
C ASN A 482 -8.46 2.33 -27.94
N THR A 483 -9.45 1.58 -28.42
CA THR A 483 -10.74 1.42 -27.72
C THR A 483 -10.55 0.76 -26.36
N HIS A 484 -10.72 1.53 -25.29
CA HIS A 484 -10.62 1.01 -23.92
C HIS A 484 -11.48 1.82 -22.94
N LEU A 485 -11.71 1.25 -21.77
CA LEU A 485 -12.18 1.96 -20.59
C LEU A 485 -10.97 2.19 -19.69
N HIS A 486 -10.60 3.45 -19.50
CA HIS A 486 -9.73 3.87 -18.41
C HIS A 486 -10.60 4.23 -17.21
N ILE A 487 -10.33 3.64 -16.05
CA ILE A 487 -11.14 3.87 -14.86
C ILE A 487 -10.29 4.11 -13.61
N PHE A 488 -10.58 5.22 -12.92
CA PHE A 488 -10.10 5.46 -11.57
C PHE A 488 -11.12 4.95 -10.54
N PHE A 489 -10.57 4.36 -9.48
CA PHE A 489 -11.29 4.12 -8.24
C PHE A 489 -10.72 5.08 -7.20
N ALA A 490 -11.59 5.83 -6.55
CA ALA A 490 -11.19 6.78 -5.53
C ALA A 490 -11.97 6.59 -4.24
N ARG A 491 -11.32 6.85 -3.13
CA ARG A 491 -11.91 6.86 -1.80
C ARG A 491 -11.78 8.24 -1.18
N ARG A 492 -12.82 8.65 -0.46
CA ARG A 492 -12.80 9.82 0.41
C ARG A 492 -12.06 9.47 1.70
N ASP A 493 -10.93 10.10 1.96
CA ASP A 493 -10.16 9.83 3.18
C ASP A 493 -10.85 10.51 4.38
N PRO A 494 -11.18 9.76 5.45
CA PRO A 494 -11.85 10.33 6.62
C PRO A 494 -10.98 11.31 7.43
N SER A 495 -9.66 11.33 7.22
CA SER A 495 -8.73 12.20 7.96
C SER A 495 -8.74 13.65 7.47
N ASP A 496 -9.02 13.90 6.19
CA ASP A 496 -9.02 15.24 5.60
C ASP A 496 -10.19 15.51 4.64
N ASN A 497 -11.04 14.52 4.38
CA ASN A 497 -12.18 14.59 3.47
C ASN A 497 -11.81 14.82 1.99
N GLU A 498 -10.56 14.58 1.60
CA GLU A 498 -10.08 14.66 0.22
C GLU A 498 -10.21 13.31 -0.51
N TRP A 499 -10.09 13.34 -1.84
CA TRP A 499 -10.23 12.16 -2.70
C TRP A 499 -8.88 11.58 -3.07
N TYR A 500 -8.71 10.28 -2.87
CA TYR A 500 -7.47 9.56 -3.16
C TYR A 500 -7.70 8.33 -4.02
N PHE A 501 -6.82 8.11 -4.99
CA PHE A 501 -6.84 6.89 -5.80
C PHE A 501 -6.59 5.65 -4.95
N ILE A 502 -7.29 4.57 -5.28
CA ILE A 502 -7.09 3.24 -4.72
C ILE A 502 -7.05 2.22 -5.85
N ASP A 503 -6.28 1.16 -5.67
CA ASP A 503 -6.40 -0.02 -6.53
C ASP A 503 -7.46 -0.95 -5.91
N PRO A 504 -8.55 -1.28 -6.62
CA PRO A 504 -9.60 -2.10 -6.05
C PRO A 504 -9.18 -3.54 -5.74
N TYR A 505 -8.07 -4.02 -6.31
CA TYR A 505 -7.47 -5.31 -6.00
C TYR A 505 -6.62 -5.28 -4.72
N GLY A 506 -6.33 -4.11 -4.15
CA GLY A 506 -5.38 -3.97 -3.04
C GLY A 506 -3.93 -4.30 -3.43
N ILE A 507 -3.63 -4.34 -4.74
CA ILE A 507 -2.32 -4.64 -5.33
C ILE A 507 -1.82 -3.35 -5.99
N TYR A 508 -0.61 -2.92 -5.68
CA TYR A 508 -0.04 -1.66 -6.18
C TYR A 508 1.24 -1.96 -6.94
N GLY A 509 1.09 -2.65 -8.08
CA GLY A 509 2.21 -3.20 -8.87
C GLY A 509 1.95 -3.18 -10.37
N PRO A 510 2.86 -3.75 -11.17
CA PRO A 510 2.66 -3.92 -12.61
C PRO A 510 1.67 -5.07 -12.93
N PRO A 511 1.18 -5.18 -14.18
CA PRO A 511 0.05 -6.05 -14.53
C PRO A 511 0.25 -7.54 -14.20
N GLU A 512 1.50 -8.03 -14.22
CA GLU A 512 1.79 -9.43 -13.91
C GLU A 512 1.60 -9.81 -12.44
N CYS A 513 1.44 -8.82 -11.55
CA CYS A 513 1.24 -9.03 -10.12
C CYS A 513 -0.22 -9.31 -9.74
N TYR A 514 -1.13 -9.13 -10.69
CA TYR A 514 -2.57 -9.31 -10.51
C TYR A 514 -2.98 -10.74 -10.90
N PRO A 515 -4.15 -11.22 -10.42
CA PRO A 515 -4.68 -12.51 -10.84
C PRO A 515 -4.76 -12.63 -12.37
N LYS A 516 -4.40 -13.80 -12.90
CA LYS A 516 -4.27 -14.02 -14.35
C LYS A 516 -5.58 -13.72 -15.09
N ASN A 517 -6.69 -14.25 -14.60
CA ASN A 517 -8.01 -13.94 -15.16
C ASN A 517 -8.70 -12.84 -14.35
N LEU A 518 -9.60 -12.11 -15.01
CA LEU A 518 -10.33 -10.99 -14.41
C LEU A 518 -11.12 -11.35 -13.16
N THR A 519 -11.72 -12.52 -13.11
CA THR A 519 -12.64 -12.93 -12.01
C THR A 519 -12.02 -13.93 -11.04
N ASP A 520 -10.71 -14.18 -11.18
CA ASP A 520 -9.99 -15.03 -10.25
C ASP A 520 -10.02 -14.41 -8.85
N PRO A 521 -10.07 -15.24 -7.79
CA PRO A 521 -9.95 -14.75 -6.42
C PRO A 521 -8.68 -13.92 -6.22
N ILE A 522 -8.79 -12.87 -5.41
CA ILE A 522 -7.65 -12.09 -4.96
C ILE A 522 -7.08 -12.78 -3.71
N SER A 523 -6.59 -14.00 -3.91
CA SER A 523 -5.92 -14.79 -2.88
C SER A 523 -4.40 -14.71 -2.99
N THR A 524 -3.88 -13.69 -3.69
CA THR A 524 -2.45 -13.54 -3.88
C THR A 524 -1.83 -12.94 -2.62
N PRO A 525 -0.61 -13.37 -2.23
CA PRO A 525 0.12 -12.71 -1.15
C PRO A 525 0.55 -11.28 -1.50
N CYS A 526 0.22 -10.78 -2.69
CA CYS A 526 0.55 -9.43 -3.16
C CYS A 526 -0.56 -8.41 -2.90
N ALA A 527 -1.78 -8.84 -2.57
CA ALA A 527 -2.83 -7.94 -2.12
C ALA A 527 -2.58 -7.54 -0.65
N ARG A 528 -2.16 -6.29 -0.43
CA ARG A 528 -1.65 -5.81 0.88
C ARG A 528 -2.51 -4.72 1.50
N TYR A 529 -3.26 -3.99 0.70
CA TYR A 529 -4.25 -3.02 1.16
C TYR A 529 -5.66 -3.57 0.97
N SER A 530 -6.67 -2.80 1.37
CA SER A 530 -8.06 -3.22 1.32
C SER A 530 -8.52 -3.55 -0.10
N ILE A 531 -9.12 -4.73 -0.27
CA ILE A 531 -9.77 -5.15 -1.51
C ILE A 531 -11.18 -4.56 -1.54
N SER A 532 -11.53 -3.82 -2.60
CA SER A 532 -12.82 -3.14 -2.72
C SER A 532 -13.80 -3.82 -3.69
N TRP A 533 -13.45 -5.00 -4.21
CA TRP A 533 -14.36 -5.84 -4.98
C TRP A 533 -15.34 -6.60 -4.10
N LYS A 534 -16.63 -6.46 -4.37
CA LYS A 534 -17.71 -7.14 -3.65
C LYS A 534 -17.44 -8.64 -3.56
N GLY A 535 -17.52 -9.20 -2.36
CA GLY A 535 -17.22 -10.62 -2.12
C GLY A 535 -15.73 -10.97 -2.18
N GLY A 536 -14.83 -9.96 -2.16
CA GLY A 536 -13.38 -10.15 -2.10
C GLY A 536 -12.72 -10.51 -3.43
N LYS A 537 -13.45 -10.47 -4.55
CA LYS A 537 -12.92 -10.73 -5.88
C LYS A 537 -13.71 -9.98 -6.96
N PRO A 538 -13.10 -9.66 -8.11
CA PRO A 538 -13.83 -9.03 -9.20
C PRO A 538 -14.87 -10.01 -9.74
N GLN A 539 -16.07 -9.51 -10.00
CA GLN A 539 -17.18 -10.28 -10.55
C GLN A 539 -17.97 -9.39 -11.50
N TYR A 540 -18.60 -10.00 -12.50
CA TYR A 540 -19.53 -9.28 -13.35
C TYR A 540 -20.73 -8.78 -12.53
N PRO A 541 -21.33 -7.62 -12.89
CA PRO A 541 -22.44 -7.00 -12.16
C PRO A 541 -23.67 -7.87 -11.95
#